data_AF-A0A455UG37-F1
#
_entry.id   AF-A0A455UG37-F1
#
_cell.length_a   1.000
_cell.length_b   1.000
_cell.length_c   1.000
_cell.angle_alpha   90.00
_cell.angle_beta   90.00
_cell.angle_gamma   90.00
#
_symmetry.space_group_name_H-M   'P 1'
#
loop_
_entity.id
_entity.type
_entity.pdbx_description
1 polymer ?
#
loop_
_entity_poly.entity_id
_entity_poly.type
_entity_poly.pdbx_seq_one_letter_code
_entity_poly.pdbx_strand_id
1 'polypeptide(L)' 'MARRAKSDPPTIDMLEMYDIDQLWVAKESLQSMHLSADSLVAGVTLIAAQQVPGLLQQHANILNF' A
#
# COMPACT_ATOMS: atom_id res chain seq x y z
N MET A 1 2.72 -29.43 22.07
CA MET A 1 3.22 -28.05 21.84
C MET A 1 3.66 -27.94 20.39
N ALA A 2 2.90 -27.28 19.52
CA ALA A 2 3.26 -27.11 18.11
C ALA A 2 4.09 -25.83 17.94
N ARG A 3 5.29 -25.94 17.37
CA ARG A 3 6.10 -24.79 16.94
C ARG A 3 5.33 -24.06 15.84
N ARG A 4 5.06 -22.76 16.02
CA ARG A 4 4.65 -21.87 14.92
C ARG A 4 5.75 -21.92 13.85
N ALA A 5 5.41 -22.37 12.64
CA ALA A 5 6.24 -22.08 11.48
C ALA A 5 6.27 -20.55 11.33
N LYS A 6 7.46 -19.97 11.26
CA LYS A 6 7.64 -18.56 10.97
C LYS A 6 7.25 -18.41 9.49
N SER A 7 6.02 -18.01 9.23
CA SER A 7 5.58 -17.67 7.88
C SER A 7 6.52 -16.59 7.35
N ASP A 8 6.99 -16.71 6.11
CA ASP A 8 7.68 -15.60 5.47
C ASP A 8 6.80 -14.35 5.55
N PRO A 9 7.39 -13.17 5.78
CA PRO A 9 6.62 -11.94 5.84
C PRO A 9 5.81 -11.79 4.54
N PRO A 10 4.55 -11.32 4.61
CA PRO A 10 3.77 -10.96 3.44
C PRO A 10 4.62 -10.22 2.40
N THR A 11 4.45 -10.55 1.11
CA THR A 11 5.24 -9.95 0.03
C THR A 11 5.20 -8.41 0.05
N ILE A 12 4.09 -7.84 0.53
CA ILE A 12 3.92 -6.39 0.66
C ILE A 12 4.88 -5.74 1.68
N ASP A 13 5.34 -6.49 2.69
CA ASP A 13 6.33 -6.02 3.67
C ASP A 13 7.76 -6.01 3.10
N MET A 14 7.98 -6.66 1.96
CA MET A 14 9.28 -6.74 1.29
C MET A 14 9.45 -5.70 0.18
N LEU A 15 8.44 -4.87 -0.13
CA LEU A 15 8.48 -3.93 -1.25
C LEU A 15 9.61 -2.90 -1.15
N GLU A 16 10.01 -2.51 0.06
CA GLU A 16 11.17 -1.64 0.28
C GLU A 16 12.47 -2.25 -0.28
N MET A 17 12.59 -3.58 -0.33
CA MET A 17 13.76 -4.27 -0.88
C MET A 17 13.83 -4.26 -2.42
N TYR A 18 12.74 -3.87 -3.09
CA TYR A 18 12.62 -3.86 -4.55
C TYR A 18 12.69 -2.45 -5.15
N ASP A 19 13.25 -1.48 -4.40
CA ASP A 19 13.35 -0.07 -4.79
C ASP A 19 11.97 0.55 -5.13
N ILE A 20 10.93 0.13 -4.39
CA ILE A 20 9.59 0.72 -4.49
C ILE A 20 9.50 1.88 -3.50
N ASP A 21 9.71 3.09 -4.01
CA ASP A 21 9.75 4.31 -3.21
C ASP A 21 8.36 4.86 -2.83
N GLN A 22 7.33 4.52 -3.60
CA GLN A 22 6.01 5.14 -3.50
C GLN A 22 4.91 4.10 -3.41
N LEU A 23 4.28 4.02 -2.24
CA LEU A 23 3.08 3.25 -2.00
C LEU A 23 1.97 4.19 -1.52
N TRP A 24 0.91 4.31 -2.31
CA TRP A 24 -0.18 5.24 -2.02
C TRP A 24 -1.46 4.53 -1.61
N VAL A 25 -2.13 5.10 -0.61
CA VAL A 25 -3.48 4.71 -0.21
C VAL A 25 -4.36 5.96 -0.13
N ALA A 26 -5.53 5.91 -0.77
CA ALA A 26 -6.51 6.99 -0.69
C ALA A 26 -7.16 7.00 0.71
N LYS A 27 -7.12 8.16 1.37
CA LYS A 27 -7.67 8.36 2.73
C LYS A 27 -9.15 8.00 2.81
N GLU A 28 -9.90 8.41 1.80
CA GLU A 28 -11.35 8.22 1.71
C GLU A 28 -11.71 6.73 1.63
N SER A 29 -10.86 5.91 0.99
CA SER A 29 -11.05 4.45 0.96
C SER A 29 -10.96 3.86 2.36
N LEU A 30 -9.95 4.25 3.16
CA LEU A 30 -9.83 3.80 4.55
C LEU A 30 -11.04 4.19 5.39
N GLN A 31 -11.51 5.44 5.23
CA GLN A 31 -12.70 5.92 5.94
C GLN A 31 -13.94 5.10 5.58
N SER A 32 -14.18 4.85 4.29
CA SER A 32 -15.33 4.03 3.85
C SER A 32 -15.27 2.58 4.36
N MET A 33 -14.06 2.05 4.54
CA MET A 33 -13.80 0.72 5.07
C MET A 33 -13.70 0.67 6.59
N HIS A 34 -13.82 1.80 7.28
CA HIS A 34 -13.65 1.93 8.73
C HIS A 34 -12.28 1.43 9.23
N LEU A 35 -11.23 1.64 8.43
CA LEU A 35 -9.86 1.25 8.74
C LEU A 35 -9.02 2.44 9.24
N SER A 36 -8.12 2.18 10.17
CA SER A 36 -7.12 3.17 10.62
C SER A 36 -5.87 3.13 9.74
N ALA A 37 -5.21 4.28 9.58
CA ALA A 37 -3.89 4.36 8.96
C ALA A 37 -2.85 3.46 9.65
N ASP A 38 -2.97 3.26 10.97
CA ASP A 38 -2.07 2.41 11.75
C ASP A 38 -2.17 0.91 11.40
N SER A 39 -3.19 0.53 10.62
CA SER A 39 -3.35 -0.84 10.12
C SER A 39 -2.61 -1.12 8.82
N LEU A 40 -1.97 -0.10 8.25
CA LEU A 40 -1.21 -0.19 7.00
C LEU A 40 0.23 -0.61 7.27
N VAL A 41 0.85 -1.19 6.24
CA VAL A 41 2.28 -1.49 6.25
C VAL A 41 3.11 -0.19 6.28
N ALA A 42 4.37 -0.31 6.68
CA ALA A 42 5.31 0.80 6.62
C ALA A 42 5.50 1.31 5.18
N GLY A 43 5.94 2.56 5.05
CA GLY A 43 6.21 3.18 3.74
C GLY A 43 4.97 3.70 2.99
N VAL A 44 3.75 3.45 3.48
CA VAL A 44 2.53 3.98 2.86
C VAL A 44 2.42 5.48 3.06
N THR A 45 2.22 6.21 1.96
CA THR A 45 1.82 7.61 1.95
C THR A 45 0.33 7.74 1.70
N LEU A 46 -0.38 8.38 2.64
CA LEU A 46 -1.80 8.66 2.49
C LEU A 46 -2.05 9.87 1.59
N ILE A 47 -2.82 9.66 0.52
CA ILE A 47 -3.20 10.70 -0.44
C ILE A 47 -4.71 10.96 -0.39
N ALA A 48 -5.14 12.15 -0.81
CA ALA A 48 -6.56 12.40 -1.08
C ALA A 48 -6.96 11.73 -2.39
N ALA A 49 -8.18 11.21 -2.47
CA ALA A 49 -8.68 10.53 -3.68
C ALA A 49 -8.62 11.43 -4.92
N GLN A 50 -8.75 12.76 -4.75
CA GLN A 50 -8.68 13.72 -5.85
C GLN A 50 -7.26 13.85 -6.44
N GLN A 51 -6.22 13.39 -5.74
CA GLN A 51 -4.84 13.37 -6.24
C GLN A 51 -4.58 12.18 -7.17
N VAL A 52 -5.35 11.08 -7.03
CA VAL A 52 -5.14 9.84 -7.79
C VAL A 52 -5.09 10.06 -9.30
N PRO A 53 -6.02 10.81 -9.95
CA PRO A 53 -5.96 11.02 -11.39
C PRO A 53 -4.67 11.70 -11.85
N GLY A 54 -4.19 12.68 -11.08
CA GLY A 54 -2.95 13.40 -11.40
C GLY A 54 -1.71 12.51 -11.26
N LEU A 55 -1.69 11.60 -10.28
CA LEU A 55 -0.60 10.64 -10.12
C LEU A 55 -0.58 9.61 -11.24
N LEU A 56 -1.74 9.05 -11.61
CA LEU A 56 -1.82 8.10 -12.72
C LEU A 56 -1.34 8.69 -14.05
N GLN A 57 -1.59 9.98 -14.30
CA GLN A 57 -1.13 10.69 -15.50
C GLN A 57 0.41 10.86 -15.57
N GLN A 58 1.14 10.70 -14.46
CA GLN A 58 2.61 10.80 -14.44
C GLN A 58 3.29 9.54 -14.97
N HIS A 59 2.55 8.46 -15.17
CA HIS A 59 3.09 7.17 -15.59
C HIS A 59 2.68 6.85 -17.03
N ALA A 60 3.64 6.39 -17.84
CA ALA A 60 3.39 6.01 -19.23
C ALA A 60 2.59 4.70 -19.36
N ASN A 61 2.72 3.81 -18.38
CA ASN A 61 2.07 2.50 -18.36
C ASN A 61 1.32 2.32 -17.04
N ILE A 62 0.09 1.80 -17.11
CA ILE A 62 -0.73 1.47 -15.95
C ILE A 62 -1.13 0.00 -16.07
N LEU A 63 -0.81 -0.80 -15.06
CA LEU A 63 -1.23 -2.19 -14.94
C LEU A 63 -2.39 -2.27 -13.94
N ASN A 64 -3.52 -2.84 -14.34
CA ASN A 64 -4.70 -3.03 -13.50
C ASN A 64 -4.97 -4.53 -13.30
N PHE A 65 -5.37 -4.92 -12.10
CA PHE A 65 -5.56 -6.31 -11.66
C PHE A 65 -6.94 -6.53 -11.05
#